data_AF-A0A0D7X291-F1
#
_entry.id   AF-A0A0D7X291-F1
#
_cell.length_a   1.000
_cell.length_b   1.000
_cell.length_c   1.000
_cell.angle_alpha   90.00
_cell.angle_beta   90.00
_cell.angle_gamma   90.00
#
_symmetry.space_group_name_H-M   'P 1'
#
loop_
_entity.id
_entity.type
_entity.pdbx_description
1 polymer ?
#
loop_
_entity_poly.entity_id
_entity_poly.type
_entity_poly.pdbx_seq_one_letter_code
_entity_poly.pdbx_strand_id
1 'polypeptide(L)' 'MGSNMYSGPPNGVRDRQIVTAKANAYVDFGIELGKLMDIYENEQDLEETISFFKHFEPLN' A
#
# COMPACT_ATOMS: atom_id res chain seq x y z
N MET A 1 6.26 14.96 26.22
CA MET A 1 6.93 15.26 24.94
C MET A 1 6.41 14.27 23.91
N GLY A 2 5.35 14.63 23.18
CA GLY A 2 4.85 13.79 22.08
C GLY A 2 5.68 14.11 20.85
N SER A 3 6.43 13.15 20.34
CA SER A 3 7.07 13.27 19.04
C SER A 3 5.96 13.42 18.00
N ASN A 4 5.83 14.63 17.44
CA ASN A 4 5.15 14.82 16.17
C ASN A 4 5.94 13.97 15.15
N MET A 5 5.52 12.73 14.93
CA MET A 5 5.95 11.97 13.76
C MET A 5 5.43 12.77 12.57
N TYR A 6 6.32 13.51 11.93
CA TYR A 6 6.07 13.97 10.58
C TYR A 6 5.88 12.70 9.75
N SER A 7 4.63 12.28 9.54
CA SER A 7 4.33 11.36 8.46
C SER A 7 4.80 12.09 7.20
N GLY A 8 5.87 11.58 6.59
CA GLY A 8 6.35 12.14 5.35
C GLY A 8 5.21 12.24 4.34
N PRO A 9 5.35 13.09 3.31
CA PRO A 9 4.32 13.21 2.28
C PRO A 9 3.98 11.81 1.73
N PRO A 10 2.68 11.51 1.53
CA PRO A 10 2.22 10.17 1.20
C PRO A 10 2.96 9.60 0.00
N ASN A 11 3.20 8.29 0.03
CA ASN A 11 3.96 7.57 -1.00
C ASN A 11 3.21 7.49 -2.34
N GLY A 12 1.89 7.64 -2.31
CA GLY A 12 1.03 7.75 -3.49
C GLY A 12 -0.33 8.36 -3.17
N VAL A 13 -1.09 8.67 -4.22
CA VAL A 13 -2.42 9.29 -4.18
C VAL A 13 -3.32 8.56 -5.17
N ARG A 14 -4.54 8.24 -4.73
CA ARG A 14 -5.63 7.79 -5.59
C ARG A 14 -6.69 8.87 -5.69
N ASP A 15 -7.02 9.29 -6.91
CA ASP A 15 -8.23 10.06 -7.22
C ASP A 15 -9.09 9.26 -8.20
N ARG A 16 -10.25 8.79 -7.73
CA ARG A 16 -11.18 7.93 -8.48
C ARG A 16 -10.43 6.72 -9.08
N GLN A 17 -10.30 6.67 -10.41
CA GLN A 17 -9.65 5.58 -11.15
C GLN A 17 -8.19 5.88 -11.52
N ILE A 18 -7.61 6.96 -10.98
CA ILE A 18 -6.23 7.34 -11.23
C ILE A 18 -5.43 7.11 -9.96
N VAL A 19 -4.41 6.24 -10.05
CA VAL A 19 -3.42 6.04 -8.99
C VAL A 19 -2.10 6.65 -9.46
N THR A 20 -1.47 7.43 -8.59
CA THR A 20 -0.13 7.98 -8.79
C THR A 20 0.74 7.69 -7.57
N ALA A 21 2.03 7.47 -7.77
CA ALA A 21 2.97 7.23 -6.68
C ALA A 21 4.37 7.72 -7.05
N LYS A 22 5.22 7.92 -6.05
CA LYS A 22 6.65 8.10 -6.29
C LYS A 22 7.20 6.81 -6.91
N ALA A 23 8.20 6.92 -7.79
CA ALA A 23 8.79 5.75 -8.45
C ALA A 23 9.36 4.72 -7.45
N ASN A 24 9.91 5.19 -6.32
CA ASN A 24 10.41 4.32 -5.26
C ASN A 24 9.31 3.71 -4.36
N ALA A 25 8.05 4.09 -4.54
CA ALA A 25 6.88 3.58 -3.84
C ALA A 25 6.07 2.59 -4.71
N TYR A 26 6.74 1.84 -5.58
CA TYR A 26 6.11 0.92 -6.53
C TYR A 26 5.29 -0.19 -5.84
N VAL A 27 5.64 -0.58 -4.61
CA VAL A 27 4.85 -1.54 -3.81
C VAL A 27 3.52 -0.92 -3.39
N ASP A 28 3.53 0.30 -2.83
CA ASP A 28 2.31 1.05 -2.50
C ASP A 28 1.41 1.21 -3.73
N PHE A 29 2.02 1.53 -4.88
CA PHE A 29 1.33 1.67 -6.15
C PHE A 29 0.62 0.37 -6.59
N GLY A 30 1.34 -0.76 -6.56
CA GLY A 30 0.77 -2.06 -6.92
C GLY A 30 -0.41 -2.46 -6.03
N ILE A 31 -0.29 -2.23 -4.72
CA ILE A 31 -1.36 -2.52 -3.76
C ILE A 31 -2.60 -1.66 -4.03
N GLU A 32 -2.43 -0.36 -4.28
CA GLU A 32 -3.57 0.52 -4.59
C GLU A 32 -4.23 0.19 -5.93
N LEU A 33 -3.46 -0.27 -6.93
CA LEU A 33 -4.05 -0.81 -8.16
C LEU A 33 -4.85 -2.08 -7.89
N GLY A 34 -4.35 -3.00 -7.07
CA GLY A 34 -5.08 -4.20 -6.69
C GLY A 34 -6.42 -3.88 -6.01
N LYS A 35 -6.44 -2.91 -5.09
CA LYS A 35 -7.67 -2.43 -4.46
C LYS A 35 -8.63 -1.78 -5.46
N LEU A 36 -8.09 -0.98 -6.39
CA LEU A 36 -8.90 -0.32 -7.43
C LEU A 36 -9.54 -1.34 -8.38
N MET A 37 -8.84 -2.43 -8.68
CA MET A 37 -9.29 -3.49 -9.58
C MET A 37 -10.07 -4.61 -8.87
N ASP A 38 -10.23 -4.51 -7.54
CA ASP A 38 -10.96 -5.48 -6.71
C ASP A 38 -10.44 -6.93 -6.88
N ILE A 39 -9.11 -7.10 -6.85
CA ILE A 39 -8.46 -8.41 -7.08
C ILE A 39 -8.31 -9.28 -5.84
N TYR A 40 -8.48 -8.69 -4.65
CA TYR A 40 -8.26 -9.37 -3.38
C TYR A 40 -9.51 -10.13 -2.97
N GLU A 41 -9.37 -11.37 -2.52
CA GLU A 41 -10.51 -12.21 -2.14
C GLU A 41 -11.24 -11.66 -0.91
N ASN A 42 -10.48 -11.09 0.03
CA ASN A 42 -10.95 -10.54 1.28
C ASN A 42 -9.87 -9.65 1.92
N GLU A 43 -10.14 -9.11 3.11
CA GLU A 43 -9.20 -8.25 3.84
C GLU A 43 -7.93 -8.98 4.27
N GLN A 44 -8.00 -10.28 4.61
CA GLN A 44 -6.84 -11.06 5.01
C GLN A 44 -5.86 -11.26 3.84
N ASP A 45 -6.35 -11.52 2.62
CA ASP A 45 -5.53 -11.63 1.42
C ASP A 45 -4.76 -10.30 1.10
N LEU A 46 -5.43 -9.16 1.30
CA LEU A 46 -4.79 -7.85 1.22
C LEU A 46 -3.72 -7.67 2.31
N GLU A 47 -3.98 -8.09 3.54
CA GLU A 47 -3.03 -8.00 4.65
C GLU A 47 -1.79 -8.87 4.41
N GLU A 48 -1.97 -10.11 3.95
CA GLU A 48 -0.87 -11.02 3.58
C GLU A 48 0.00 -10.43 2.47
N THR A 49 -0.62 -9.83 1.45
CA THR A 49 0.08 -9.10 0.39
C THR A 49 0.91 -7.94 0.96
N ILE A 50 0.34 -7.15 1.88
CA ILE A 50 1.04 -6.04 2.53
C ILE A 50 2.22 -6.57 3.35
N SER A 51 2.02 -7.57 4.20
CA SER A 51 3.06 -8.16 5.04
C SER A 51 4.22 -8.71 4.21
N PHE A 52 3.92 -9.41 3.12
CA PHE A 52 4.93 -9.97 2.24
C PHE A 52 5.73 -8.87 1.50
N PHE A 53 5.06 -7.95 0.80
CA PHE A 53 5.76 -7.00 -0.08
C PHE A 53 6.30 -5.75 0.61
N LYS A 54 5.64 -5.26 1.68
CA LYS A 54 6.11 -4.08 2.42
C LYS A 54 7.01 -4.44 3.59
N HIS A 55 6.68 -5.51 4.30
CA HIS A 55 7.33 -5.87 5.56
C HIS A 55 8.32 -7.03 5.42
N PHE A 56 8.35 -7.69 4.26
CA PHE A 56 9.22 -8.84 3.97
C PHE A 56 9.01 -9.98 4.96
N GLU A 57 7.79 -10.12 5.46
CA GLU A 57 7.38 -11.20 6.37
C GLU A 57 7.00 -12.44 5.55
N PRO A 58 7.33 -13.65 6.05
CA PRO A 58 6.90 -14.89 5.41
C PRO A 58 5.37 -15.05 5.51
N LEU A 59 4.78 -15.67 4.48
CA LEU A 59 3.36 -16.06 4.50
C LEU A 59 3.15 -17.18 5.53
N ASN A 60 2.06 -17.09 6.29
CA ASN A 60 1.69 -18.04 7.33
C ASN A 60 0.75 -19.13 6.82
#